data_AF-A0A7C7A404-F1
#
_entry.id   AF-A0A7C7A404-F1
#
_cell.length_a   1.000
_cell.length_b   1.000
_cell.length_c   1.000
_cell.angle_alpha   90.00
_cell.angle_beta   90.00
_cell.angle_gamma   90.00
#
_symmetry.space_group_name_H-M   'P 1'
#
loop_
_entity.id
_entity.type
_entity.pdbx_description
1 polymer ?
#
loop_
_entity_poly.entity_id
_entity_poly.type
_entity_poly.pdbx_seq_one_letter_code
_entity_poly.pdbx_strand_id
1 'polypeptide(L)' 'MPQFLEFNLHEPIILINELKKIVKDLKTKNPNLENYRLMDVGFTPNPSRDISQIKLYFIKKSH' A
#
# COMPACT_ATOMS: atom_id res chain seq x y z
N MET A 1 12.89 -17.19 25.30
CA MET A 1 11.66 -16.45 24.96
C MET A 1 12.00 -15.51 23.83
N PRO A 2 11.30 -15.51 22.67
CA PRO A 2 11.62 -14.54 21.64
C PRO A 2 11.09 -13.18 22.08
N GLN A 3 12.00 -12.22 22.18
CA GLN A 3 11.71 -10.82 22.45
C GLN A 3 10.87 -10.31 21.28
N PHE A 4 9.59 -10.02 21.56
CA PHE A 4 8.75 -9.26 20.65
C PHE A 4 9.45 -7.93 20.39
N LEU A 5 9.89 -7.73 19.15
CA LEU A 5 10.33 -6.45 18.64
C LEU A 5 9.22 -5.44 18.95
N GLU A 6 9.47 -4.53 19.90
CA GLU A 6 8.73 -3.28 20.00
C GLU A 6 9.00 -2.50 18.72
N PHE A 7 8.23 -2.79 17.67
CA PHE A 7 8.24 -1.98 16.46
C PHE A 7 7.86 -0.57 16.87
N ASN A 8 8.75 0.40 16.65
CA ASN A 8 8.45 1.83 16.82
C ASN A 8 7.22 2.19 15.99
N LEU A 9 6.02 2.13 16.58
CA LEU A 9 4.73 2.24 15.89
C LEU A 9 4.54 3.58 15.15
N HIS A 10 5.36 4.59 15.45
CA HIS A 10 5.34 5.89 14.81
C HIS A 10 5.75 5.84 13.33
N GLU A 11 6.75 5.03 12.97
CA GLU A 11 7.19 4.87 11.58
C GLU A 11 6.16 4.13 10.69
N PRO A 12 5.56 2.99 11.14
CA PRO A 12 4.45 2.34 10.45
C PRO A 12 3.25 3.26 10.20
N ILE A 13 2.90 4.14 11.16
CA ILE A 13 1.77 5.07 11.00
C ILE A 13 2.01 6.06 9.87
N ILE A 14 3.23 6.62 9.79
CA ILE A 14 3.61 7.55 8.71
C ILE A 14 3.52 6.84 7.35
N LEU A 15 4.07 5.62 7.24
CA LEU A 15 4.03 4.83 6.03
C LEU A 15 2.58 4.54 5.58
N ILE A 16 1.70 4.15 6.52
CA ILE A 16 0.29 3.90 6.24
C ILE A 16 -0.41 5.18 5.73
N ASN A 17 -0.08 6.34 6.30
CA ASN A 17 -0.67 7.61 5.88
C ASN A 17 -0.24 8.01 4.47
N GLU A 18 1.04 7.83 4.12
CA GLU A 18 1.52 8.06 2.76
C GLU A 18 0.86 7.11 1.75
N LEU A 19 0.73 5.83 2.12
CA LEU A 19 0.02 4.86 1.28
C LEU A 19 -1.44 5.26 1.04
N LYS A 20 -2.14 5.74 2.08
CA LYS A 20 -3.51 6.26 1.95
C LYS A 20 -3.59 7.45 0.99
N LYS A 21 -2.62 8.37 1.04
CA LYS A 21 -2.54 9.50 0.10
C LYS A 21 -2.37 9.01 -1.34
N ILE A 22 -1.44 8.09 -1.59
CA ILE A 22 -1.21 7.48 -2.91
C ILE A 22 -2.50 6.84 -3.44
N VAL A 23 -3.19 6.04 -2.63
CA VAL A 23 -4.45 5.41 -3.02
C VAL A 23 -5.53 6.44 -3.32
N LYS A 24 -5.62 7.52 -2.54
CA LYS A 24 -6.58 8.60 -2.77
C LYS A 24 -6.31 9.28 -4.12
N ASP A 25 -5.06 9.62 -4.41
CA ASP A 25 -4.67 10.27 -5.66
C ASP A 25 -4.91 9.37 -6.88
N LEU A 26 -4.65 8.07 -6.74
CA LEU A 26 -4.95 7.07 -7.78
C LEU A 26 -6.45 7.00 -8.10
N LYS A 27 -7.30 7.05 -7.08
CA LYS A 27 -8.77 7.05 -7.26
C LYS A 27 -9.27 8.33 -7.92
N THR A 28 -8.70 9.48 -7.56
CA THR A 28 -9.01 10.76 -8.21
C THR A 28 -8.68 10.71 -9.71
N LYS A 29 -7.56 10.08 -10.09
CA LYS A 29 -7.14 9.92 -11.49
C LYS A 29 -7.90 8.84 -12.25
N ASN A 30 -8.40 7.81 -11.56
CA ASN A 30 -9.15 6.71 -12.15
C ASN A 30 -10.40 6.38 -11.32
N PRO A 31 -11.55 6.99 -11.66
CA PRO A 31 -12.82 6.79 -10.93
C PRO A 31 -13.28 5.34 -10.86
N ASN A 32 -12.86 4.47 -11.78
CA ASN A 32 -13.19 3.05 -11.73
C ASN A 32 -12.71 2.38 -10.43
N LEU A 33 -11.67 2.93 -9.78
CA LEU A 33 -11.13 2.44 -8.51
C LEU A 33 -11.96 2.83 -7.28
N GLU A 34 -12.99 3.69 -7.39
CA GLU A 34 -13.87 4.05 -6.26
C GLU A 34 -14.57 2.82 -5.68
N ASN A 35 -15.00 1.92 -6.57
CA ASN A 35 -15.67 0.67 -6.23
C ASN A 35 -14.71 -0.42 -5.75
N TYR A 36 -13.43 -0.11 -5.58
CA TYR A 36 -12.43 -1.04 -5.10
C TYR A 36 -11.79 -0.56 -3.79
N ARG A 37 -11.46 -1.50 -2.92
CA ARG A 37 -10.75 -1.28 -1.65
C ARG A 37 -9.33 -1.82 -1.80
N LEU A 38 -8.33 -1.07 -1.34
CA LEU A 38 -6.98 -1.60 -1.23
C LEU A 38 -6.98 -2.76 -0.21
N MET A 39 -6.53 -3.92 -0.61
CA MET A 39 -6.45 -5.13 0.21
C MET A 39 -5.02 -5.38 0.68
N ASP A 40 -4.05 -5.25 -0.21
CA ASP A 40 -2.65 -5.60 0.07
C ASP A 40 -1.68 -4.77 -0.76
N VAL A 41 -0.42 -4.74 -0.31
CA VAL A 41 0.70 -4.02 -0.94
C VAL A 41 1.87 -4.97 -1.09
N GLY A 42 2.23 -5.28 -2.34
CA GLY A 42 3.41 -6.07 -2.66
C GLY A 42 4.60 -5.17 -3.04
N PHE A 43 5.79 -5.61 -2.67
CA PHE A 43 7.03 -5.04 -3.19
C PHE A 43 7.69 -6.06 -4.10
N THR A 44 7.95 -5.68 -5.35
CA THR A 44 8.64 -6.56 -6.29
C THR A 44 9.99 -5.95 -6.65
N PRO A 45 11.10 -6.71 -6.49
CA PRO A 45 12.37 -6.29 -7.03
C PRO A 45 12.22 -6.22 -8.54
N ASN A 46 12.65 -5.11 -9.14
CA ASN A 46 12.75 -5.00 -10.59
C ASN A 46 14.20 -5.29 -10.97
N PRO A 47 14.53 -6.46 -11.52
CA PRO A 47 15.92 -6.79 -11.85
C PRO A 47 16.52 -5.89 -12.95
N SER A 48 15.68 -5.14 -13.68
CA SER A 48 16.10 -4.27 -14.80
C SER A 48 16.27 -2.79 -14.43
N ARG A 49 15.86 -2.38 -13.22
CA ARG A 49 15.95 -0.99 -12.77
C ARG A 49 16.24 -0.98 -11.28
N ASP A 50 17.18 -0.17 -10.82
CA ASP A 50 17.54 0.01 -9.40
C ASP A 50 16.42 0.56 -8.49
N ILE A 51 15.16 0.49 -8.95
CA ILE A 51 13.99 1.05 -8.28
C ILE A 51 13.04 -0.10 -7.94
N SER A 52 12.83 -0.31 -6.64
CA SER A 52 11.80 -1.20 -6.10
C SER A 52 10.42 -0.78 -6.59
N GLN A 53 9.64 -1.72 -7.15
CA GLN A 53 8.27 -1.47 -7.58
C GLN A 53 7.28 -1.81 -6.46
N ILE A 54 6.26 -0.97 -6.30
CA ILE A 54 5.15 -1.20 -5.40
C ILE A 54 3.94 -1.64 -6.23
N LYS A 55 3.36 -2.80 -5.89
CA LYS A 55 2.10 -3.29 -6.43
C LYS A 55 1.00 -3.08 -5.41
N LEU A 56 -0.07 -2.41 -5.81
CA LEU A 56 -1.25 -2.18 -4.99
C LEU A 56 -2.36 -3.14 -5.46
N TYR A 57 -2.80 -4.03 -4.58
CA TYR A 57 -3.85 -5.00 -4.87
C TYR A 57 -5.19 -4.50 -4.36
N PHE A 58 -6.18 -4.45 -5.25
CA PHE A 58 -7.49 -3.95 -4.92
C PHE A 58 -8.55 -5.04 -5.06
N ILE A 59 -9.47 -5.11 -4.11
CA ILE A 59 -10.65 -5.98 -4.16
C ILE A 59 -11.89 -5.16 -4.45
N LYS A 60 -12.77 -5.67 -5.32
CA LYS A 60 -14.05 -5.02 -5.60
C LYS A 60 -14.89 -5.02 -4.32
N LYS A 61 -15.44 -3.87 -3.96
CA LYS A 61 -16.41 -3.78 -2.87
C LYS A 61 -17.61 -4.64 -3.25
N SER A 62 -17.99 -5.57 -2.37
CA SER A 62 -19.27 -6.25 -2.48
C SER A 62 -20.35 -5.28 -2.01
N HIS A 63 -21.42 -5.15 -2.78
CA HIS A 63 -22.59 -4.33 -2.46
C HIS A 63 -23.32 -4.88 -1.23
#